data_AF-A0A1F5MFJ4-F1
#
_entry.id   AF-A0A1F5MFJ4-F1
#
_cell.length_a   1.000
_cell.length_b   1.000
_cell.length_c   1.000
_cell.angle_alpha   90.00
_cell.angle_beta   90.00
_cell.angle_gamma   90.00
#
_symmetry.space_group_name_H-M   'P 1'
#
loop_
_entity.id
_entity.type
_entity.pdbx_description
1 polymer ?
#
loop_
_entity_poly.entity_id
_entity_poly.type
_entity_poly.pdbx_seq_one_letter_code
_entity_poly.pdbx_strand_id
1 'polypeptide(L)'
;MNQKGFAPILILVVVLILVTVAGGAYYLGKLQSAKPTEIVCTQDAKQCPDGSYVGRTGPKCEFDTCPTTSPEPSSQPSSAPTSATTPPLQTLKPAS
;
A
#
# COMPACT_ATOMS: atom_id res chain seq x y z
N MET A 1 4.51 55.04 -30.23
CA MET A 1 4.09 53.72 -29.71
C MET A 1 5.25 53.13 -28.93
N ASN A 2 5.20 53.28 -27.61
CA ASN A 2 6.40 53.34 -26.78
C ASN A 2 6.61 51.98 -26.11
N GLN A 3 7.22 51.05 -26.85
CA GLN A 3 7.47 49.66 -26.44
C GLN A 3 8.37 49.48 -25.19
N LYS A 4 8.90 50.56 -24.62
CA LYS A 4 9.87 50.54 -23.52
C LYS A 4 9.25 50.16 -22.16
N GLY A 5 7.94 50.30 -22.00
CA GLY A 5 7.23 49.94 -20.76
C GLY A 5 6.75 48.48 -20.72
N PHE A 6 6.46 47.88 -21.88
CA PHE A 6 5.98 46.49 -21.94
C PHE A 6 7.12 45.47 -21.88
N ALA A 7 8.30 45.80 -22.40
CA ALA A 7 9.47 44.93 -22.31
C ALA A 7 9.81 44.48 -20.87
N PRO A 8 9.91 45.37 -19.86
CA PRO A 8 10.17 44.94 -18.49
C PRO A 8 9.02 44.12 -17.89
N ILE A 9 7.76 44.45 -18.24
CA ILE A 9 6.58 43.71 -17.78
C ILE A 9 6.59 42.28 -18.34
N LEU A 10 6.90 42.12 -19.63
CA LEU A 10 6.99 40.81 -20.28
C LEU A 10 8.11 39.96 -19.67
N ILE A 11 9.28 40.57 -19.41
CA ILE A 11 10.41 39.89 -18.76
C ILE A 11 10.02 39.42 -17.36
N LEU A 12 9.35 40.26 -16.56
CA LEU A 12 8.93 39.90 -15.19
C LEU A 12 7.92 38.74 -15.20
N VAL A 13 6.94 38.77 -16.13
CA VAL A 13 5.97 37.69 -16.30
C VAL A 13 6.65 36.38 -16.71
N VAL A 14 7.59 36.42 -17.66
CA VAL A 14 8.34 35.24 -18.09
C VAL A 14 9.16 34.65 -16.94
N VAL A 15 9.84 35.49 -16.15
CA VAL A 15 10.60 35.04 -14.98
C VAL A 15 9.67 34.40 -13.94
N LEU A 16 8.51 35.00 -13.66
CA LEU A 16 7.54 34.41 -12.73
C LEU A 16 7.03 33.05 -13.22
N ILE A 17 6.73 32.92 -14.52
CA ILE A 17 6.31 31.65 -15.11
C ILE A 17 7.43 30.60 -15.00
N LEU A 18 8.68 30.98 -15.28
CA LEU A 18 9.81 30.05 -15.15
C LEU A 18 10.01 29.60 -13.70
N VAL A 19 9.88 30.51 -12.74
CA VAL A 19 10.00 30.19 -11.30
C VAL A 19 8.85 29.28 -10.84
N THR A 20 7.62 29.52 -11.27
CA THR A 20 6.47 28.68 -10.88
C THR A 20 6.55 27.30 -11.54
N VAL A 21 6.97 27.21 -12.81
CA VAL A 21 7.15 25.93 -13.50
C VAL A 21 8.31 25.13 -12.92
N ALA A 22 9.47 25.77 -12.71
CA ALA A 22 10.64 25.12 -12.13
C ALA A 22 10.38 24.70 -10.67
N GLY A 23 9.77 25.59 -9.89
CA GLY A 23 9.32 25.30 -8.53
C GLY A 23 8.32 24.16 -8.52
N GLY A 24 7.26 24.23 -9.31
CA GLY A 24 6.26 23.18 -9.45
C GLY A 24 6.86 21.83 -9.82
N ALA A 25 7.71 21.78 -10.85
CA ALA A 25 8.41 20.56 -11.26
C ALA A 25 9.32 20.01 -10.14
N TYR A 26 10.03 20.88 -9.42
CA TYR A 26 10.85 20.50 -8.27
C TYR A 26 10.01 19.94 -7.12
N TYR A 27 8.90 20.60 -6.78
CA TYR A 27 7.97 20.13 -5.76
C TYR A 27 7.33 18.80 -6.16
N LEU A 28 6.82 18.67 -7.40
CA LEU A 28 6.23 17.41 -7.89
C LEU A 28 7.25 16.27 -7.92
N GLY A 29 8.47 16.52 -8.38
CA GLY A 29 9.55 15.53 -8.38
C GLY A 29 9.91 15.05 -6.96
N LYS A 30 9.87 15.94 -5.97
CA LYS A 30 10.09 15.60 -4.56
C LYS A 30 8.99 14.70 -3.99
N LEU A 31 7.74 14.87 -4.42
CA LEU A 31 6.62 14.01 -3.97
C LEU A 31 6.68 12.60 -4.60
N GLN A 32 7.20 12.46 -5.81
CA GLN A 32 7.22 11.20 -6.55
C GLN A 32 8.25 10.17 -6.08
N SER A 33 9.03 10.46 -5.03
CA SER A 33 10.00 9.52 -4.45
C SER A 33 9.36 8.45 -3.55
N ALA A 34 8.12 8.65 -3.10
CA ALA A 34 7.32 7.62 -2.45
C ALA A 34 6.34 7.04 -3.48
N LYS A 35 6.84 6.29 -4.46
CA LYS A 35 5.96 5.38 -5.22
C LYS A 35 5.76 4.18 -4.31
N PRO A 36 4.62 3.98 -3.63
CA PRO A 36 4.33 2.68 -3.09
C PRO A 36 4.20 1.79 -4.32
N THR A 37 5.21 0.95 -4.58
CA THR A 37 5.00 -0.18 -5.46
C THR A 37 3.94 -1.01 -4.78
N GLU A 38 2.70 -0.89 -5.25
CA GLU A 38 1.58 -1.72 -4.81
C GLU A 38 1.87 -3.13 -5.33
N ILE A 39 2.53 -3.92 -4.49
CA ILE A 39 2.93 -5.29 -4.81
C ILE A 39 1.78 -6.18 -4.36
N VAL A 40 1.08 -6.75 -5.33
CA VAL A 40 0.02 -7.72 -5.09
C VAL A 40 0.64 -9.11 -5.15
N CYS A 41 0.66 -9.81 -4.03
CA CYS A 41 1.08 -11.20 -3.96
C CYS A 41 -0.12 -12.14 -4.11
N THR A 42 0.13 -13.34 -4.64
CA THR A 42 -0.88 -14.40 -4.73
C THR A 42 -1.31 -14.86 -3.34
N GLN A 43 -2.59 -15.21 -3.16
CA GLN A 43 -3.17 -15.65 -1.88
C GLN A 43 -2.83 -17.12 -1.54
N ASP A 44 -1.57 -17.51 -1.77
CA ASP A 44 -1.08 -18.82 -1.36
C ASP A 44 -0.72 -18.82 0.12
N ALA A 45 -1.07 -19.91 0.81
CA ALA A 45 -0.71 -20.13 2.20
C ALA A 45 0.18 -21.37 2.34
N LYS A 46 1.28 -21.23 3.08
CA LYS A 46 2.16 -22.35 3.43
C LYS A 46 1.92 -22.75 4.88
N GLN A 47 1.71 -24.04 5.11
CA GLN A 47 1.59 -24.60 6.45
C GLN A 47 2.97 -24.66 7.14
N CYS A 48 2.98 -24.23 8.40
CA CYS A 48 4.12 -24.28 9.30
C CYS A 48 4.11 -25.56 10.14
N PRO A 49 5.27 -25.99 10.70
CA PRO A 49 5.35 -27.16 11.55
C PRO A 49 4.46 -27.06 12.82
N ASP A 50 4.23 -25.85 13.34
CA ASP A 50 3.28 -25.57 14.42
C ASP A 50 1.80 -25.66 14.00
N GLY A 51 1.51 -25.91 12.72
CA GLY A 51 0.14 -25.97 12.18
C GLY A 51 -0.47 -24.63 11.77
N SER A 52 0.22 -23.50 12.02
CA SER A 52 -0.16 -22.17 11.51
C SER A 52 0.06 -22.05 9.99
N TYR A 53 -0.51 -21.03 9.37
CA TYR A 53 -0.37 -20.72 7.94
C TYR A 53 0.25 -19.35 7.74
N VAL A 54 1.22 -19.26 6.83
CA VAL A 54 1.88 -18.01 6.44
C VAL A 54 1.62 -17.72 4.96
N GLY A 55 1.31 -16.46 4.65
CA GLY A 55 1.13 -15.99 3.28
C GLY A 55 2.44 -15.54 2.63
N ARG A 56 2.36 -15.17 1.36
CA ARG A 56 3.46 -14.49 0.65
C ARG A 56 3.48 -13.00 1.02
N THR A 57 4.66 -12.46 1.29
CA THR A 57 4.89 -11.07 1.68
C THR A 57 6.19 -10.52 1.06
N GLY A 58 6.39 -9.21 1.14
CA GLY A 58 7.60 -8.53 0.67
C GLY A 58 7.66 -8.29 -0.84
N PRO A 59 8.74 -7.65 -1.32
CA PRO A 59 8.83 -7.14 -2.69
C PRO A 59 8.99 -8.21 -3.77
N LYS A 60 9.26 -9.45 -3.36
CA LYS A 60 9.49 -10.61 -4.23
C LYS A 60 8.44 -11.72 -3.97
N CYS A 61 7.44 -11.45 -3.10
CA CYS A 61 6.33 -12.34 -2.76
C CYS A 61 6.75 -13.74 -2.27
N GLU A 62 7.68 -13.79 -1.31
CA GLU A 62 8.11 -15.00 -0.63
C GLU A 62 7.26 -15.28 0.60
N PHE A 63 7.19 -16.55 1.02
CA PHE A 63 6.49 -16.90 2.25
C PHE A 63 7.14 -16.26 3.47
N ASP A 64 6.32 -15.71 4.36
CA ASP A 64 6.80 -15.21 5.64
C ASP A 64 7.38 -16.36 6.50
N THR A 65 8.20 -15.99 7.47
CA THR A 65 8.77 -16.94 8.42
C THR A 65 7.70 -17.53 9.33
N CYS A 66 7.82 -18.83 9.61
CA CYS A 66 6.94 -19.49 10.57
C CYS A 66 7.20 -18.95 11.99
N PRO A 67 6.17 -18.64 12.77
CA PRO A 67 6.35 -18.21 14.16
C PRO A 67 7.04 -19.34 14.94
N THR A 68 8.23 -19.07 15.47
CA THR A 68 8.93 -19.98 16.37
C THR A 68 8.48 -19.62 17.78
N THR A 69 7.55 -20.40 18.33
CA THR A 69 7.06 -20.36 19.72
C THR A 69 7.82 -19.44 20.69
N SER A 70 7.43 -18.16 20.71
CA SER A 70 7.57 -17.27 21.86
C SER A 70 6.18 -16.66 22.06
N PRO A 71 5.55 -16.79 23.24
CA PRO A 71 4.28 -16.14 23.55
C PRO A 71 4.51 -14.64 23.68
N GLU A 72 4.83 -13.96 22.58
CA GLU A 72 4.87 -12.51 22.52
C GLU A 72 3.51 -12.02 21.98
N PRO A 73 2.78 -11.22 22.77
CA PRO A 73 1.42 -10.84 22.46
C PRO A 73 1.40 -9.96 21.21
N SER A 74 0.83 -10.51 20.14
CA SER A 74 -0.17 -9.86 19.29
C SER A 74 -0.30 -8.35 19.53
N SER A 75 0.58 -7.55 18.92
CA SER A 75 0.26 -6.17 18.55
C SER A 75 -0.62 -6.19 17.30
N GLN A 76 -1.78 -6.84 17.43
CA GLN A 76 -2.93 -6.68 16.56
C GLN A 76 -4.11 -6.30 17.47
N PRO A 77 -4.84 -5.20 17.19
CA PRO A 77 -6.14 -4.95 17.80
C PRO A 77 -7.11 -6.06 17.36
N SER A 78 -7.08 -7.14 18.14
CA SER A 78 -7.98 -8.28 18.10
C SER A 78 -9.35 -7.82 18.58
N SER A 79 -10.19 -7.36 17.65
CA SER A 79 -11.63 -7.39 17.83
C SER A 79 -12.12 -8.75 17.33
N ALA A 80 -12.03 -9.75 18.21
CA ALA A 80 -12.83 -10.95 18.08
C ALA A 80 -14.33 -10.56 18.11
N PRO A 81 -15.20 -11.38 17.50
CA PRO A 81 -16.04 -12.16 18.39
C PRO A 81 -15.86 -13.65 18.14
N THR A 82 -15.31 -14.30 19.16
CA THR A 82 -15.67 -15.63 19.68
C THR A 82 -16.33 -16.59 18.69
N SER A 83 -15.51 -17.51 18.19
CA SER A 83 -15.95 -18.85 17.80
C SER A 83 -16.24 -19.67 19.06
N ALA A 84 -17.51 -19.96 19.31
CA ALA A 84 -17.95 -21.14 20.05
C ALA A 84 -19.48 -21.26 19.92
N THR A 85 -19.94 -22.06 18.96
CA THR A 85 -21.07 -23.02 19.11
C THR A 85 -21.26 -23.70 17.76
N THR A 86 -20.78 -24.94 17.68
CA THR A 86 -21.24 -25.95 16.72
C THR A 86 -22.75 -26.15 16.85
N PRO A 87 -23.50 -26.23 15.74
CA PRO A 87 -24.49 -27.30 15.59
C PRO A 87 -24.10 -28.28 14.48
N PRO A 88 -24.56 -29.55 14.57
CA PRO A 88 -24.08 -30.63 13.74
C PRO A 88 -24.58 -30.54 12.30
N LEU A 89 -23.72 -31.00 11.39
CA LEU A 89 -24.04 -31.72 10.17
C LEU A 89 -25.56 -31.83 9.82
N GLN A 90 -26.02 -31.02 8.87
CA GLN A 90 -27.18 -31.36 8.03
C GLN A 90 -26.78 -31.31 6.56
N THR A 91 -26.22 -32.44 6.12
CA THR A 91 -26.57 -33.14 4.88
C THR A 91 -27.67 -32.48 4.03
N LEU A 92 -27.30 -31.63 3.08
CA LEU A 92 -28.16 -31.36 1.92
C LEU A 92 -27.88 -32.44 0.88
N LYS A 93 -28.74 -33.46 0.94
CA LYS A 93 -28.89 -34.57 -0.01
C LYS A 93 -29.20 -34.04 -1.43
N PRO A 94 -28.65 -34.65 -2.50
CA PRO A 94 -29.12 -34.42 -3.86
C PRO A 94 -30.34 -35.31 -4.17
N ALA A 95 -31.44 -34.68 -4.56
CA ALA A 95 -32.61 -35.23 -5.27
C ALA A 95 -33.45 -34.00 -5.70
N SER A 96 -33.97 -33.84 -6.90
CA SER A 96 -34.21 -34.71 -8.05
C SER A 96 -34.26 -33.89 -9.33
#